data_AF-B9STK9-F1
#
_entry.id   AF-B9STK9-F1
#
_cell.length_a   1.000
_cell.length_b   1.000
_cell.length_c   1.000
_cell.angle_alpha   90.00
_cell.angle_beta   90.00
_cell.angle_gamma   90.00
#
_symmetry.space_group_name_H-M   'P 1'
#
loop_
_entity.id
_entity.type
_entity.pdbx_description
1 polymer ?
#
loop_
_entity_poly.entity_id
_entity_poly.type
_entity_poly.pdbx_seq_one_letter_code
_entity_poly.pdbx_strand_id
1 'polypeptide(L)'
;MAPLLWHSIGKISILLQELLSVYPALNEHLTERLSTRVSNALALLQSVAAHTDTRMHFIKANIACYLQPILNIKNNDKYHEHVRISSLQVIGALVKDDDPRGVLFILQSQMLPSFLNCMEVGSITAKTVAVFIIKKILSNEEGMKYCCVLAERFFAIGNILGKIIEELVEAGRLLEDNSKQLLEQIIGCYYKLSANPRACDGLRCCLPSKLKDTSFTSFFHGDQQMMLCLQQIFYNIEVAEWGRSHLYRKLGRHLVRREKSRDMDEREEEEATIKNGSRRGRERLVVSLKGGREDNDNAFGECGKGEWWLTAVEMGIKEGRGFPPTSTEGSTTSPQLFLSH
;
A
#
# COMPACT_ATOMS: atom_id res chain seq x y z
N MET A 1 18.55 -18.70 19.27
CA MET A 1 17.49 -18.63 20.31
C MET A 1 16.09 -18.89 19.76
N ALA A 2 15.71 -18.34 18.59
CA ALA A 2 14.37 -18.49 18.03
C ALA A 2 13.87 -19.95 17.87
N PRO A 3 14.65 -20.93 17.36
CA PRO A 3 14.20 -22.33 17.31
C PRO A 3 13.89 -22.91 18.70
N LEU A 4 14.71 -22.59 19.70
CA LEU A 4 14.49 -23.03 21.09
C LEU A 4 13.18 -22.44 21.65
N LEU A 5 12.86 -21.18 21.35
CA LEU A 5 11.59 -20.58 21.77
C LEU A 5 10.40 -21.26 21.11
N TRP A 6 10.48 -21.51 19.80
CA TRP A 6 9.39 -22.10 19.03
C TRP A 6 9.09 -23.55 19.41
N HIS A 7 10.14 -24.37 19.56
CA HIS A 7 9.99 -25.80 19.85
C HIS A 7 9.80 -26.12 21.34
N SER A 8 9.93 -25.12 22.22
CA SER A 8 9.60 -25.30 23.63
C SER A 8 8.09 -25.25 23.84
N ILE A 9 7.56 -26.24 24.55
CA ILE A 9 6.13 -26.34 24.87
C ILE A 9 5.67 -25.08 25.63
N GLY A 10 4.57 -24.47 25.16
CA GLY A 10 3.88 -23.37 25.84
C GLY A 10 4.54 -21.99 25.74
N LYS A 11 5.79 -21.85 25.29
CA LYS A 11 6.48 -20.54 25.29
C LYS A 11 5.83 -19.53 24.35
N ILE A 12 5.48 -19.93 23.12
CA ILE A 12 4.78 -19.04 22.17
C ILE A 12 3.40 -18.65 22.72
N SER A 13 2.67 -19.58 23.35
CA SER A 13 1.39 -19.30 23.99
C SER A 13 1.51 -18.28 25.13
N ILE A 14 2.55 -18.38 25.95
CA ILE A 14 2.83 -17.40 27.01
C ILE A 14 3.13 -16.04 26.38
N LEU A 15 3.97 -15.96 25.35
CA LEU A 15 4.26 -14.69 24.66
C LEU A 15 2.99 -14.05 24.05
N LEU A 16 2.09 -14.87 23.50
CA LEU A 16 0.80 -14.39 23.02
C LEU A 16 -0.10 -13.92 24.16
N GLN A 17 -0.12 -14.61 25.30
CA GLN A 17 -0.86 -14.16 26.47
C GLN A 17 -0.33 -12.82 27.00
N GLU A 18 1.00 -12.63 27.01
CA GLU A 18 1.61 -11.34 27.33
C GLU A 18 1.16 -10.24 26.38
N LEU A 19 1.18 -10.51 25.07
CA LEU A 19 0.70 -9.58 24.05
C LEU A 19 -0.78 -9.20 24.26
N LEU A 20 -1.64 -10.20 24.48
CA LEU A 20 -3.08 -10.01 24.67
C LEU A 20 -3.41 -9.26 25.97
N SER A 21 -2.53 -9.31 26.97
CA SER A 21 -2.73 -8.60 28.25
C SER A 21 -2.82 -7.08 28.11
N VAL A 22 -2.29 -6.52 27.00
CA VAL A 22 -2.38 -5.09 26.70
C VAL A 22 -3.73 -4.67 26.11
N TYR A 23 -4.51 -5.61 25.54
CA TYR A 23 -5.72 -5.29 24.80
C TYR A 23 -6.76 -4.47 25.59
N PRO A 24 -7.06 -4.79 26.86
CA PRO A 24 -7.99 -3.99 27.66
C PRO A 24 -7.53 -2.54 27.84
N ALA A 25 -6.21 -2.32 27.88
CA ALA A 25 -5.61 -1.01 28.13
C ALA A 25 -5.31 -0.20 26.84
N LEU A 26 -5.68 -0.70 25.65
CA LEU A 26 -5.40 -0.01 24.37
C LEU A 26 -6.11 1.34 24.24
N ASN A 27 -7.32 1.45 24.79
CA ASN A 27 -8.11 2.68 24.78
C ASN A 27 -7.96 3.50 26.08
N GLU A 28 -7.15 3.01 27.01
CA GLU A 28 -6.91 3.62 28.33
C GLU A 28 -5.45 4.06 28.47
N HIS A 29 -5.04 4.41 29.69
CA HIS A 29 -3.65 4.74 29.98
C HIS A 29 -2.82 3.48 30.18
N LEU A 30 -1.84 3.26 29.28
CA LEU A 30 -0.84 2.22 29.46
C LEU A 30 0.15 2.62 30.55
N THR A 31 0.47 1.68 31.43
CA THR A 31 1.53 1.88 32.43
C THR A 31 2.90 1.56 31.85
N GLU A 32 3.94 2.17 32.41
CA GLU A 32 5.34 1.88 32.05
C GLU A 32 5.66 0.39 32.19
N ARG A 33 5.22 -0.22 33.30
CA ARG A 33 5.46 -1.64 33.60
C ARG A 33 4.83 -2.56 32.57
N LEU A 34 3.57 -2.29 32.18
CA LEU A 34 2.87 -3.11 31.20
C LEU A 34 3.48 -2.94 29.80
N SER A 35 3.77 -1.70 29.39
CA SER A 35 4.40 -1.45 28.08
C SER A 35 5.78 -2.12 27.97
N THR A 36 6.62 -2.02 28.99
CA THR A 36 7.94 -2.67 29.02
C THR A 36 7.84 -4.18 28.95
N ARG A 37 6.91 -4.77 29.73
CA ARG A 37 6.69 -6.23 29.76
C ARG A 37 6.27 -6.76 28.38
N VAL A 38 5.32 -6.09 27.73
CA VAL A 38 4.86 -6.50 26.40
C VAL A 38 5.89 -6.22 25.31
N SER A 39 6.62 -5.10 25.36
CA SER A 39 7.73 -4.84 24.43
C SER A 39 8.83 -5.91 24.53
N ASN A 40 9.12 -6.43 25.74
CA ASN A 40 10.06 -7.55 25.90
C ASN A 40 9.52 -8.85 25.27
N ALA A 41 8.23 -9.14 25.42
CA ALA A 41 7.61 -10.27 24.75
C ALA A 41 7.63 -10.11 23.22
N LEU A 42 7.36 -8.90 22.72
CA LEU A 42 7.45 -8.54 21.31
C LEU A 42 8.87 -8.69 20.76
N ALA A 43 9.91 -8.35 21.52
CA ALA A 43 11.30 -8.56 21.11
C ALA A 43 11.63 -10.06 20.92
N LEU A 44 11.09 -10.93 21.77
CA LEU A 44 11.22 -12.38 21.59
C LEU A 44 10.46 -12.86 20.35
N LEU A 45 9.24 -12.37 20.12
CA LEU A 45 8.48 -12.65 18.89
C LEU A 45 9.18 -12.13 17.64
N GLN A 46 9.83 -10.98 17.71
CA GLN A 46 10.65 -10.42 16.64
C GLN A 46 11.79 -11.37 16.29
N SER A 47 12.47 -11.96 17.28
CA SER A 47 13.53 -12.94 17.03
C SER A 47 13.01 -14.18 16.30
N VAL A 48 11.79 -14.62 16.62
CA VAL A 48 11.11 -15.75 15.97
C VAL A 48 10.72 -15.41 14.53
N ALA A 49 10.22 -14.20 14.28
CA ALA A 49 9.87 -13.73 12.93
C ALA A 49 11.13 -13.52 12.05
N ALA A 50 12.23 -13.06 12.64
CA ALA A 50 13.48 -12.82 11.93
C ALA A 50 14.20 -14.11 11.52
N HIS A 51 14.05 -15.21 12.25
CA HIS A 51 14.84 -16.43 12.02
C HIS A 51 14.27 -17.29 10.88
N THR A 52 15.12 -17.74 9.95
CA THR A 52 14.75 -18.49 8.73
C THR A 52 13.88 -19.71 9.02
N ASP A 53 14.24 -20.49 10.04
CA ASP A 53 13.58 -21.77 10.34
C ASP A 53 12.19 -21.60 11.00
N THR A 54 12.00 -20.52 11.76
CA THR A 54 10.76 -20.28 12.53
C THR A 54 9.83 -19.28 11.85
N ARG A 55 10.34 -18.44 10.95
CA ARG A 55 9.56 -17.43 10.23
C ARG A 55 8.31 -17.99 9.57
N MET A 56 8.45 -19.11 8.86
CA MET A 56 7.30 -19.72 8.18
C MET A 56 6.25 -20.23 9.16
N HIS A 57 6.68 -20.74 10.30
CA HIS A 57 5.77 -21.19 11.34
C HIS A 57 5.03 -20.00 11.98
N PHE A 58 5.73 -18.88 12.19
CA PHE A 58 5.15 -17.62 12.65
C PHE A 58 4.09 -17.07 11.69
N ILE A 59 4.36 -17.11 10.37
CA ILE A 59 3.40 -16.73 9.32
C ILE A 59 2.18 -17.65 9.35
N LYS A 60 2.39 -18.98 9.31
CA LYS A 60 1.31 -19.96 9.28
C LYS A 60 0.42 -19.91 10.52
N ALA A 61 0.97 -19.52 11.66
CA ALA A 61 0.23 -19.35 12.91
C ALA A 61 -0.51 -18.00 12.99
N ASN A 62 -0.43 -17.14 11.96
CA ASN A 62 -1.06 -15.81 11.92
C ASN A 62 -0.71 -14.92 13.12
N ILE A 63 0.48 -15.08 13.72
CA ILE A 63 0.85 -14.37 14.96
C ILE A 63 0.87 -12.85 14.75
N ALA A 64 1.33 -12.39 13.58
CA ALA A 64 1.35 -10.96 13.25
C ALA A 64 -0.04 -10.30 13.24
N CYS A 65 -1.13 -11.07 13.02
CA CYS A 65 -2.49 -10.50 13.04
C CYS A 65 -2.88 -9.97 14.44
N TYR A 66 -2.33 -10.56 15.51
CA TYR A 66 -2.53 -10.08 16.88
C TYR A 66 -1.85 -8.71 17.16
N LEU A 67 -1.05 -8.19 16.22
CA LEU A 67 -0.43 -6.88 16.37
C LEU A 67 -1.30 -5.75 15.80
N GLN A 68 -2.28 -6.06 14.93
CA GLN A 68 -3.10 -5.04 14.27
C GLN A 68 -3.84 -4.11 15.23
N PRO A 69 -4.46 -4.58 16.34
CA PRO A 69 -5.13 -3.67 17.28
C PRO A 69 -4.17 -2.63 17.88
N ILE A 70 -2.91 -3.01 18.11
CA ILE A 70 -1.88 -2.12 18.66
C ILE A 70 -1.46 -1.07 17.62
N LEU A 71 -1.32 -1.47 16.36
CA LEU A 71 -0.94 -0.57 15.27
C LEU A 71 -2.03 0.48 14.95
N ASN A 72 -3.27 0.21 15.35
CA ASN A 72 -4.42 1.08 15.10
C ASN A 72 -4.78 1.99 16.31
N ILE A 73 -3.97 1.96 17.38
CA ILE A 73 -4.15 2.88 18.52
C ILE A 73 -4.02 4.32 18.04
N LYS A 74 -4.90 5.21 18.51
CA LYS A 74 -4.84 6.66 18.23
C LYS A 74 -4.06 7.45 19.29
N ASN A 75 -3.96 6.91 20.51
CA ASN A 75 -3.19 7.51 21.59
C ASN A 75 -1.69 7.50 21.28
N ASN A 76 -1.05 8.66 21.40
CA ASN A 76 0.37 8.86 21.13
C ASN A 76 1.18 9.13 22.41
N ASP A 77 0.64 8.75 23.57
CA ASP A 77 1.42 8.74 24.81
C ASP A 77 2.65 7.83 24.68
N LYS A 78 3.71 8.17 25.40
CA LYS A 78 5.03 7.53 25.35
C LYS A 78 4.95 6.01 25.41
N TYR A 79 4.09 5.46 26.26
CA TYR A 79 3.95 4.02 26.45
C TYR A 79 3.23 3.34 25.29
N HIS A 80 2.20 3.98 24.73
CA HIS A 80 1.51 3.50 23.52
C HIS A 80 2.46 3.51 22.31
N GLU A 81 3.24 4.58 22.14
CA GLU A 81 4.28 4.68 21.11
C GLU A 81 5.32 3.56 21.23
N HIS A 82 5.79 3.27 22.45
CA HIS A 82 6.78 2.21 22.67
C HIS A 82 6.28 0.83 22.23
N VAL A 83 5.04 0.48 22.55
CA VAL A 83 4.45 -0.81 22.13
C VAL A 83 4.15 -0.82 20.62
N ARG A 84 3.72 0.31 20.05
CA ARG A 84 3.51 0.46 18.60
C ARG A 84 4.79 0.24 17.82
N ILE A 85 5.90 0.88 18.22
CA ILE A 85 7.22 0.71 17.59
C ILE A 85 7.66 -0.75 17.69
N SER A 86 7.55 -1.36 18.87
CA SER A 86 7.93 -2.77 19.08
C SER A 86 7.11 -3.71 18.18
N SER A 87 5.82 -3.43 18.01
CA SER A 87 4.93 -4.20 17.13
C SER A 87 5.31 -4.03 15.65
N LEU A 88 5.59 -2.80 15.22
CA LEU A 88 6.09 -2.53 13.87
C LEU A 88 7.43 -3.24 13.61
N GLN A 89 8.32 -3.32 14.60
CA GLN A 89 9.61 -4.01 14.47
C GLN A 89 9.46 -5.53 14.26
N VAL A 90 8.47 -6.18 14.88
CA VAL A 90 8.14 -7.59 14.60
C VAL A 90 7.75 -7.77 13.13
N ILE A 91 6.88 -6.90 12.62
CA ILE A 91 6.48 -6.93 11.21
C ILE A 91 7.63 -6.58 10.28
N GLY A 92 8.45 -5.58 10.64
CA GLY A 92 9.63 -5.18 9.89
C GLY A 92 10.64 -6.32 9.76
N ALA A 93 10.84 -7.11 10.82
CA ALA A 93 11.67 -8.30 10.79
C ALA A 93 11.15 -9.37 9.81
N LEU A 94 9.82 -9.49 9.67
CA LEU A 94 9.20 -10.44 8.75
C LEU A 94 9.51 -10.16 7.27
N VAL A 95 9.61 -8.87 6.91
CA VAL A 95 9.83 -8.41 5.53
C VAL A 95 11.27 -7.98 5.25
N LYS A 96 12.15 -8.02 6.25
CA LYS A 96 13.52 -7.49 6.15
C LYS A 96 14.36 -8.22 5.10
N ASP A 97 14.27 -9.54 5.07
CA ASP A 97 15.13 -10.42 4.26
C ASP A 97 14.63 -10.60 2.81
N ASP A 98 13.73 -9.71 2.36
CA ASP A 98 13.13 -9.74 1.01
C ASP A 98 12.44 -11.08 0.66
N ASP A 99 12.08 -11.86 1.68
CA ASP A 99 11.30 -13.09 1.53
C ASP A 99 9.88 -12.72 1.04
N PRO A 100 9.47 -13.15 -0.17
CA PRO A 100 8.18 -12.78 -0.74
C PRO A 100 7.01 -13.24 0.13
N ARG A 101 7.20 -14.30 0.93
CA ARG A 101 6.14 -14.89 1.76
C ARG A 101 5.71 -13.96 2.89
N GLY A 102 6.63 -13.15 3.42
CA GLY A 102 6.32 -12.13 4.42
C GLY A 102 5.43 -11.02 3.83
N VAL A 103 5.76 -10.56 2.62
CA VAL A 103 4.95 -9.55 1.91
C VAL A 103 3.58 -10.12 1.54
N LEU A 104 3.52 -11.33 0.98
CA LEU A 104 2.25 -11.97 0.62
C LEU A 104 1.32 -12.12 1.83
N PHE A 105 1.85 -12.52 2.98
CA PHE A 105 1.09 -12.57 4.22
C PHE A 105 0.52 -11.19 4.61
N ILE A 106 1.31 -10.12 4.51
CA ILE A 106 0.85 -8.76 4.81
C ILE A 106 -0.31 -8.34 3.90
N LEU A 107 -0.21 -8.67 2.60
CA LEU A 107 -1.26 -8.38 1.62
C LEU A 107 -2.55 -9.14 1.93
N GLN A 108 -2.45 -10.44 2.23
CA GLN A 108 -3.58 -11.30 2.56
C GLN A 108 -4.27 -10.89 3.86
N SER A 109 -3.48 -10.49 4.87
CA SER A 109 -3.97 -10.06 6.18
C SER A 109 -4.45 -8.60 6.21
N GLN A 110 -4.45 -7.90 5.07
CA GLN A 110 -4.92 -6.52 4.91
C GLN A 110 -4.30 -5.52 5.91
N MET A 111 -3.01 -5.67 6.20
CA MET A 111 -2.32 -4.83 7.20
C MET A 111 -1.86 -3.46 6.68
N LEU A 112 -1.97 -3.21 5.37
CA LEU A 112 -1.54 -1.96 4.74
C LEU A 112 -2.12 -0.70 5.43
N PRO A 113 -3.44 -0.61 5.71
CA PRO A 113 -4.01 0.57 6.36
C PRO A 113 -3.42 0.85 7.74
N SER A 114 -3.08 -0.17 8.52
CA SER A 114 -2.45 -0.02 9.84
C SER A 114 -1.07 0.64 9.75
N PHE A 115 -0.29 0.33 8.71
CA PHE A 115 1.01 0.99 8.51
C PHE A 115 0.84 2.44 8.07
N LEU A 116 -0.15 2.72 7.21
CA LEU A 116 -0.48 4.09 6.81
C LEU A 116 -0.93 4.92 8.01
N ASN A 117 -1.75 4.36 8.92
CA ASN A 117 -2.09 4.99 10.19
C ASN A 117 -0.84 5.30 11.02
N CYS A 118 0.08 4.35 11.19
CA CYS A 118 1.34 4.57 11.91
C CYS A 118 2.22 5.65 11.27
N MET A 119 2.23 5.76 9.94
CA MET A 119 2.93 6.81 9.20
C MET A 119 2.31 8.19 9.43
N GLU A 120 0.99 8.25 9.58
CA GLU A 120 0.27 9.51 9.82
C GLU A 120 0.43 10.00 11.26
N VAL A 121 0.12 9.16 12.25
CA VAL A 121 0.03 9.58 13.66
C VAL A 121 1.25 9.28 14.51
N GLY A 122 2.16 8.40 14.07
CA GLY A 122 3.25 7.91 14.91
C GLY A 122 4.38 8.91 15.15
N SER A 123 5.23 8.63 16.15
CA SER A 123 6.53 9.30 16.31
C SER A 123 7.43 9.09 15.09
N ILE A 124 8.47 9.91 14.93
CA ILE A 124 9.44 9.79 13.82
C ILE A 124 9.96 8.35 13.70
N THR A 125 10.29 7.69 14.82
CA THR A 125 10.73 6.29 14.83
C THR A 125 9.66 5.33 14.32
N ALA A 126 8.41 5.46 14.78
CA ALA A 126 7.30 4.66 14.28
C ALA A 126 7.07 4.88 12.78
N LYS A 127 7.10 6.15 12.32
CA LYS A 127 7.03 6.52 10.90
C LYS A 127 8.15 5.86 10.11
N THR A 128 9.40 5.90 10.59
CA THR A 128 10.55 5.28 9.90
C THR A 128 10.36 3.77 9.69
N VAL A 129 9.92 3.04 10.73
CA VAL A 129 9.70 1.59 10.61
C VAL A 129 8.49 1.29 9.71
N ALA A 130 7.42 2.07 9.81
CA ALA A 130 6.24 1.88 8.96
C ALA A 130 6.55 2.16 7.46
N VAL A 131 7.25 3.26 7.15
CA VAL A 131 7.71 3.56 5.79
C VAL A 131 8.66 2.47 5.29
N PHE A 132 9.56 1.95 6.14
CA PHE A 132 10.41 0.81 5.78
C PHE A 132 9.60 -0.43 5.38
N ILE A 133 8.52 -0.77 6.10
CA ILE A 133 7.64 -1.87 5.74
C ILE A 133 6.97 -1.61 4.38
N ILE A 134 6.43 -0.40 4.16
CA ILE A 134 5.84 0.00 2.87
C ILE A 134 6.88 -0.12 1.73
N LYS A 135 8.10 0.35 1.94
CA LYS A 135 9.20 0.23 0.97
C LYS A 135 9.49 -1.21 0.61
N LYS A 136 9.45 -2.13 1.59
CA LYS A 136 9.61 -3.57 1.35
C LYS A 136 8.45 -4.16 0.57
N ILE A 137 7.20 -3.76 0.86
CA ILE A 137 6.03 -4.14 0.05
C ILE A 137 6.21 -3.66 -1.40
N LEU A 138 6.60 -2.41 -1.61
CA LEU A 138 6.86 -1.83 -2.94
C LEU A 138 8.06 -2.46 -3.66
N SER A 139 8.98 -3.08 -2.93
CA SER A 139 10.13 -3.78 -3.52
C SER A 139 9.76 -5.16 -4.05
N ASN A 140 8.63 -5.72 -3.62
CA ASN A 140 8.10 -6.99 -4.08
C ASN A 140 7.15 -6.78 -5.27
N GLU A 141 7.17 -7.68 -6.25
CA GLU A 141 6.35 -7.58 -7.47
C GLU A 141 4.84 -7.57 -7.18
N GLU A 142 4.36 -8.52 -6.37
CA GLU A 142 2.94 -8.60 -5.99
C GLU A 142 2.53 -7.44 -5.08
N GLY A 143 3.43 -6.99 -4.19
CA GLY A 143 3.20 -5.81 -3.37
C GLY A 143 3.08 -4.53 -4.19
N MET A 144 3.98 -4.31 -5.15
CA MET A 144 3.92 -3.18 -6.08
C MET A 144 2.62 -3.19 -6.89
N LYS A 145 2.22 -4.35 -7.42
CA LYS A 145 0.94 -4.52 -8.13
C LYS A 145 -0.24 -4.20 -7.22
N TYR A 146 -0.27 -4.75 -6.01
CA TYR A 146 -1.33 -4.49 -5.03
C TYR A 146 -1.51 -2.99 -4.72
N CYS A 147 -0.40 -2.25 -4.57
CA CYS A 147 -0.40 -0.82 -4.30
C CYS A 147 -0.81 0.03 -5.51
N CYS A 148 -0.43 -0.36 -6.73
CA CYS A 148 -0.63 0.46 -7.94
C CYS A 148 -1.84 0.07 -8.80
N VAL A 149 -2.52 -1.04 -8.52
CA VAL A 149 -3.71 -1.46 -9.28
C VAL A 149 -4.90 -0.52 -9.03
N LEU A 150 -5.12 -0.13 -7.77
CA LEU A 150 -6.17 0.81 -7.38
C LEU A 150 -5.58 2.19 -7.13
N ALA A 151 -6.15 3.22 -7.75
CA ALA A 151 -5.68 4.59 -7.60
C ALA A 151 -5.73 5.07 -6.13
N GLU A 152 -6.78 4.69 -5.40
CA GLU A 152 -6.96 5.04 -3.98
C GLU A 152 -5.76 4.62 -3.13
N ARG A 153 -5.27 3.39 -3.28
CA ARG A 153 -4.11 2.89 -2.52
C ARG A 153 -2.83 3.64 -2.88
N PHE A 154 -2.62 3.87 -4.17
CA PHE A 154 -1.47 4.61 -4.67
C PHE A 154 -1.44 6.04 -4.09
N PHE A 155 -2.56 6.76 -4.18
CA PHE A 155 -2.66 8.13 -3.66
C PHE A 155 -2.63 8.19 -2.14
N ALA A 156 -3.19 7.22 -1.42
CA ALA A 156 -3.07 7.14 0.03
C ALA A 156 -1.60 7.05 0.48
N ILE A 157 -0.80 6.20 -0.19
CA ILE A 157 0.65 6.10 0.07
C ILE A 157 1.34 7.41 -0.28
N GLY A 158 1.13 7.94 -1.49
CA GLY A 158 1.78 9.17 -1.95
C GLY A 158 1.48 10.39 -1.07
N ASN A 159 0.22 10.57 -0.69
CA ASN A 159 -0.23 11.70 0.12
C ASN A 159 0.39 11.68 1.53
N ILE A 160 0.44 10.51 2.19
CA ILE A 160 1.04 10.40 3.53
C ILE A 160 2.55 10.62 3.44
N LEU A 161 3.24 10.06 2.45
CA LEU A 161 4.67 10.31 2.24
C LEU A 161 4.96 11.80 2.01
N GLY A 162 4.13 12.49 1.22
CA GLY A 162 4.24 13.93 0.99
C GLY A 162 4.02 14.75 2.25
N LYS A 163 2.96 14.44 3.00
CA LYS A 163 2.64 15.08 4.28
C LYS A 163 3.78 14.96 5.28
N ILE A 164 4.43 13.80 5.39
CA ILE A 164 5.59 13.62 6.28
C ILE A 164 6.77 14.52 5.86
N ILE A 165 7.03 14.67 4.56
CA ILE A 165 8.10 15.57 4.08
C ILE A 165 7.76 17.03 4.46
N GLU A 166 6.52 17.46 4.26
CA GLU A 166 6.05 18.80 4.64
C GLU A 166 6.22 19.04 6.13
N GLU A 167 5.78 18.11 6.98
CA GLU A 167 5.95 18.17 8.44
C GLU A 167 7.43 18.29 8.86
N LEU A 168 8.32 17.53 8.22
CA LEU A 168 9.77 17.57 8.53
C LEU A 168 10.41 18.91 8.13
N VAL A 169 9.99 19.48 7.00
CA VAL A 169 10.47 20.78 6.51
C VAL A 169 9.98 21.90 7.42
N GLU A 170 8.69 21.92 7.74
CA GLU A 170 8.06 22.94 8.60
C GLU A 170 8.64 22.93 10.02
N ALA A 171 8.92 21.75 10.57
CA ALA A 171 9.55 21.63 11.88
C ALA A 171 11.03 22.04 11.90
N GLY A 172 11.69 22.19 10.73
CA GLY A 172 13.11 22.51 10.64
C GLY A 172 14.04 21.40 11.14
N ARG A 173 13.55 20.14 11.22
CA ARG A 173 14.25 19.01 11.85
C ARG A 173 15.01 18.12 10.86
N LEU A 174 15.21 18.57 9.63
CA LEU A 174 15.78 17.79 8.53
C LEU A 174 17.22 17.30 8.80
N LEU A 175 17.98 18.02 9.62
CA LEU A 175 19.38 17.69 9.93
C LEU A 175 19.54 16.65 11.04
N GLU A 176 18.46 16.33 11.78
CA GLU A 176 18.49 15.29 12.81
C GLU A 176 18.65 13.91 12.18
N ASP A 177 19.45 13.04 12.81
CA ASP A 177 19.75 11.72 12.25
C ASP A 177 18.51 10.83 12.08
N ASN A 178 17.55 10.92 13.01
CA ASN A 178 16.27 10.20 12.90
C ASN A 178 15.44 10.69 11.69
N SER A 179 15.48 11.99 11.39
CA SER A 179 14.79 12.57 10.23
C SER A 179 15.45 12.16 8.92
N LYS A 180 16.79 12.07 8.88
CA LYS A 180 17.53 11.56 7.71
C LYS A 180 17.15 10.12 7.39
N GLN A 181 17.14 9.24 8.40
CA GLN A 181 16.73 7.85 8.22
C GLN A 181 15.30 7.72 7.70
N LEU A 182 14.36 8.52 8.22
CA LEU A 182 12.98 8.56 7.72
C LEU A 182 12.95 9.00 6.25
N LEU A 183 13.68 10.06 5.92
CA LEU A 183 13.71 10.63 4.59
C LEU A 183 14.35 9.68 3.55
N GLU A 184 15.39 8.93 3.93
CA GLU A 184 15.96 7.84 3.11
C GLU A 184 14.92 6.75 2.80
N GLN A 185 14.08 6.38 3.78
CA GLN A 185 13.01 5.42 3.52
C GLN A 185 11.94 5.99 2.58
N ILE A 186 11.58 7.28 2.74
CA ILE A 186 10.59 7.96 1.89
C ILE A 186 11.08 8.08 0.45
N ILE A 187 12.30 8.57 0.23
CA ILE A 187 12.93 8.63 -1.10
C ILE A 187 13.05 7.23 -1.69
N GLY A 188 13.38 6.23 -0.87
CA GLY A 188 13.36 4.83 -1.28
C GLY A 188 12.00 4.36 -1.78
N CYS A 189 10.89 4.79 -1.18
CA CYS A 189 9.54 4.48 -1.67
C CYS A 189 9.28 5.14 -3.04
N TYR A 190 9.58 6.43 -3.18
CA TYR A 190 9.43 7.13 -4.47
C TYR A 190 10.31 6.52 -5.56
N TYR A 191 11.53 6.10 -5.23
CA TYR A 191 12.41 5.38 -6.15
C TYR A 191 11.75 4.10 -6.66
N LYS A 192 11.21 3.27 -5.75
CA LYS A 192 10.50 2.04 -6.14
C LYS A 192 9.25 2.32 -6.97
N LEU A 193 8.46 3.33 -6.62
CA LEU A 193 7.29 3.73 -7.40
C LEU A 193 7.69 4.23 -8.80
N SER A 194 8.76 5.02 -8.91
CA SER A 194 9.23 5.55 -10.20
C SER A 194 9.71 4.46 -11.17
N ALA A 195 10.07 3.27 -10.67
CA ALA A 195 10.42 2.14 -11.52
C ALA A 195 9.19 1.51 -12.22
N ASN A 196 7.97 1.84 -11.79
CA ASN A 196 6.73 1.34 -12.38
C ASN A 196 6.12 2.38 -13.33
N PRO A 197 6.00 2.09 -14.64
CA PRO A 197 5.47 3.03 -15.63
C PRO A 197 4.06 3.56 -15.34
N ARG A 198 3.21 2.76 -14.66
CA ARG A 198 1.85 3.15 -14.26
C ARG A 198 1.89 4.12 -13.09
N ALA A 199 2.76 3.89 -12.11
CA ALA A 199 2.95 4.78 -10.98
C ALA A 199 3.57 6.12 -11.41
N CYS A 200 4.45 6.14 -12.43
CA CYS A 200 5.02 7.38 -12.96
C CYS A 200 3.97 8.41 -13.38
N ASP A 201 2.81 7.99 -13.93
CA ASP A 201 1.76 8.96 -14.27
C ASP A 201 1.16 9.62 -13.03
N GLY A 202 0.85 8.83 -12.01
CA GLY A 202 0.35 9.35 -10.74
C GLY A 202 1.38 10.25 -10.07
N LEU A 203 2.66 9.86 -10.08
CA LEU A 203 3.75 10.64 -9.51
C LEU A 203 3.91 12.02 -10.15
N ARG A 204 3.54 12.22 -11.43
CA ARG A 204 3.55 13.56 -12.02
C ARG A 204 2.62 14.53 -11.28
N CYS A 205 1.51 14.03 -10.78
CA CYS A 205 0.49 14.82 -10.09
C CYS A 205 0.72 14.90 -8.58
N CYS A 206 1.30 13.86 -7.96
CA CYS A 206 1.39 13.78 -6.49
C CYS A 206 2.82 13.82 -5.92
N LEU A 207 3.86 13.96 -6.76
CA LEU A 207 5.22 14.11 -6.23
C LEU A 207 5.32 15.43 -5.45
N PRO A 208 5.74 15.41 -4.17
CA PRO A 208 5.79 16.61 -3.33
C PRO A 208 6.64 17.70 -3.97
N SER A 209 6.10 18.92 -4.00
CA SER A 209 6.79 20.09 -4.59
C SER A 209 8.13 20.36 -3.91
N LYS A 210 8.22 20.10 -2.61
CA LYS A 210 9.46 20.23 -1.82
C LYS A 210 10.61 19.37 -2.36
N LEU A 211 10.33 18.19 -2.92
CA LEU A 211 11.39 17.36 -3.52
C LEU A 211 11.98 17.98 -4.80
N LYS A 212 11.22 18.86 -5.48
CA LYS A 212 11.66 19.59 -6.68
C LYS A 212 12.41 20.88 -6.36
N ASP A 213 12.39 21.31 -5.09
CA ASP A 213 12.98 22.57 -4.67
C ASP A 213 14.50 22.42 -4.55
N THR A 214 15.24 23.32 -5.20
CA THR A 214 16.71 23.36 -5.14
C THR A 214 17.23 23.56 -3.72
N SER A 215 16.47 24.25 -2.86
CA SER A 215 16.83 24.41 -1.44
C SER A 215 16.80 23.08 -0.70
N PHE A 216 15.84 22.21 -1.02
CA PHE A 216 15.74 20.88 -0.42
C PHE A 216 16.89 19.97 -0.87
N THR A 217 17.29 20.07 -2.13
CA THR A 217 18.44 19.30 -2.65
C THR A 217 19.77 19.67 -1.99
N SER A 218 19.90 20.91 -1.50
CA SER A 218 21.13 21.36 -0.83
C SER A 218 21.40 20.62 0.48
N PHE A 219 20.37 20.11 1.16
CA PHE A 219 20.53 19.33 2.40
C PHE A 219 21.19 17.96 2.19
N PHE A 220 21.18 17.44 0.96
CA PHE A 220 21.76 16.15 0.61
C PHE A 220 23.18 16.24 0.06
N HIS A 221 23.83 17.41 0.08
CA HIS A 221 25.19 17.55 -0.46
C HIS A 221 26.22 16.60 0.18
N GLY A 222 25.96 16.12 1.41
CA GLY A 222 26.77 15.09 2.07
C GLY A 222 26.39 13.64 1.77
N ASP A 223 25.23 13.39 1.15
CA ASP A 223 24.73 12.04 0.83
C ASP A 223 24.56 11.86 -0.68
N GLN A 224 25.63 11.37 -1.30
CA GLN A 224 25.70 11.13 -2.73
C GLN A 224 24.67 10.09 -3.21
N GLN A 225 24.36 9.08 -2.39
CA GLN A 225 23.46 8.01 -2.79
C GLN A 225 22.00 8.51 -2.85
N MET A 226 21.61 9.33 -1.89
CA MET A 226 20.28 9.95 -1.84
C MET A 226 20.05 10.90 -3.03
N MET A 227 21.07 11.68 -3.39
CA MET A 227 21.04 12.54 -4.58
C MET A 227 20.89 11.74 -5.88
N LEU A 228 21.63 10.64 -6.03
CA LEU A 228 21.49 9.76 -7.20
C LEU A 228 20.09 9.13 -7.28
N CYS A 229 19.52 8.72 -6.15
CA CYS A 229 18.15 8.22 -6.11
C CYS A 229 17.14 9.28 -6.56
N LEU A 230 17.28 10.53 -6.10
CA LEU A 230 16.41 11.63 -6.52
C LEU A 230 16.52 11.92 -8.03
N GLN A 231 17.74 12.00 -8.56
CA GLN A 231 17.95 12.18 -10.00
C GLN A 231 17.33 11.05 -10.82
N GLN A 232 17.47 9.80 -10.38
CA GLN A 232 16.87 8.66 -11.06
C GLN A 232 15.33 8.71 -11.02
N ILE A 233 14.73 9.17 -9.90
CA ILE A 233 13.27 9.35 -9.81
C ILE A 233 12.79 10.34 -10.88
N PHE A 234 13.43 11.51 -11.00
CA PHE A 234 13.04 12.51 -12.00
C PHE A 234 13.20 11.98 -13.42
N TYR A 235 14.33 11.34 -13.71
CA TYR A 235 14.58 10.72 -15.01
C TYR A 235 13.52 9.67 -15.38
N ASN A 236 13.15 8.78 -14.45
CA ASN A 236 12.14 7.75 -14.69
C ASN A 236 10.76 8.35 -15.02
N ILE A 237 10.39 9.45 -14.35
CA ILE A 237 9.11 10.14 -14.57
C ILE A 237 9.08 10.82 -15.95
N GLU A 238 10.19 11.43 -16.36
CA GLU A 238 10.37 12.07 -17.67
C GLU A 238 10.40 11.04 -18.81
N VAL A 239 11.17 9.95 -18.69
CA VAL A 239 11.25 8.93 -19.75
C VAL A 239 9.90 8.24 -19.99
N ALA A 240 9.13 7.99 -18.93
CA ALA A 240 7.77 7.46 -19.03
C ALA A 240 6.83 8.38 -19.84
N GLU A 241 7.16 9.67 -19.97
CA GLU A 241 6.40 10.65 -20.76
C GLU A 241 6.71 10.50 -22.25
N TRP A 242 8.00 10.33 -22.58
CA TRP A 242 8.46 10.23 -23.96
C TRP A 242 8.06 8.92 -24.63
N GLY A 243 8.13 7.79 -23.91
CA GLY A 243 7.70 6.49 -24.43
C GLY A 243 6.25 6.51 -24.93
N ARG A 244 5.37 7.23 -24.23
CA ARG A 244 3.96 7.41 -24.61
C ARG A 244 3.72 8.50 -25.61
N SER A 245 4.34 9.67 -25.47
CA SER A 245 4.26 10.74 -26.48
C SER A 245 4.70 10.25 -27.86
N HIS A 246 5.68 9.34 -27.92
CA HIS A 246 6.07 8.68 -29.17
C HIS A 246 5.04 7.65 -29.61
N LEU A 247 4.45 6.85 -28.71
CA LEU A 247 3.39 5.90 -29.05
C LEU A 247 2.13 6.59 -29.58
N TYR A 248 1.66 7.67 -28.92
CA TYR A 248 0.55 8.49 -29.38
C TYR A 248 0.87 9.20 -30.69
N ARG A 249 2.10 9.73 -30.89
CA ARG A 249 2.52 10.24 -32.20
C ARG A 249 2.63 9.15 -33.27
N LYS A 250 2.93 7.90 -32.92
CA LYS A 250 3.01 6.77 -33.87
C LYS A 250 1.61 6.25 -34.22
N LEU A 251 0.75 6.06 -33.23
CA LEU A 251 -0.68 5.72 -33.38
C LEU A 251 -1.44 6.81 -34.14
N GLY A 252 -1.24 8.09 -33.80
CA GLY A 252 -1.80 9.21 -34.54
C GLY A 252 -1.34 9.24 -36.00
N ARG A 253 -0.05 8.95 -36.28
CA ARG A 253 0.44 8.80 -37.66
C ARG A 253 -0.12 7.57 -38.39
N HIS A 254 -0.42 6.49 -37.68
CA HIS A 254 -1.07 5.30 -38.26
C HIS A 254 -2.57 5.51 -38.51
N LEU A 255 -3.27 6.23 -37.63
CA LEU A 255 -4.67 6.62 -37.81
C LEU A 255 -4.80 7.61 -38.97
N VAL A 256 -3.97 8.66 -39.02
CA VAL A 256 -3.92 9.60 -40.16
C VAL A 256 -3.56 8.92 -41.48
N ARG A 257 -2.71 7.87 -41.46
CA ARG A 257 -2.42 7.05 -42.66
C ARG A 257 -3.59 6.15 -43.05
N ARG A 258 -4.37 5.65 -42.09
CA ARG A 258 -5.59 4.86 -42.36
C ARG A 258 -6.71 5.72 -42.89
N GLU A 259 -6.90 6.93 -42.36
CA GLU A 259 -7.84 7.93 -42.89
C GLU A 259 -7.46 8.30 -44.33
N LYS A 260 -6.19 8.65 -44.59
CA LYS A 260 -5.72 8.98 -45.96
C LYS A 260 -5.82 7.81 -46.94
N SER A 261 -5.68 6.57 -46.48
CA SER A 261 -5.89 5.39 -47.33
C SER A 261 -7.37 5.22 -47.66
N ARG A 262 -8.26 5.44 -46.67
CA ARG A 262 -9.71 5.43 -46.88
C ARG A 262 -10.16 6.55 -47.83
N ASP A 263 -9.62 7.75 -47.67
CA ASP A 263 -9.91 8.90 -48.56
C ASP A 263 -9.36 8.68 -49.99
N MET A 264 -8.28 7.90 -50.15
CA MET A 264 -7.74 7.50 -51.46
C MET A 264 -8.60 6.42 -52.11
N ASP A 265 -9.02 5.41 -51.35
CA ASP A 265 -9.91 4.34 -51.82
C ASP A 265 -11.29 4.90 -52.20
N GLU A 266 -11.85 5.84 -51.41
CA GLU A 266 -13.10 6.54 -51.72
C GLU A 266 -12.99 7.41 -52.98
N ARG A 267 -11.85 8.07 -53.22
CA ARG A 267 -11.61 8.84 -54.46
C ARG A 267 -11.40 7.96 -55.68
N GLU A 268 -10.75 6.81 -55.54
CA GLU A 268 -10.64 5.82 -56.63
C GLU A 268 -12.00 5.18 -56.95
N GLU A 269 -12.84 4.94 -55.94
CA GLU A 269 -14.21 4.45 -56.12
C GLU A 269 -15.13 5.52 -56.74
N GLU A 270 -14.95 6.80 -56.39
CA GLU A 270 -15.65 7.95 -56.99
C GLU A 270 -15.21 8.21 -58.45
N GLU A 271 -13.90 8.08 -58.77
CA GLU A 271 -13.42 8.11 -60.15
C GLU A 271 -13.90 6.91 -60.99
N ALA A 272 -14.00 5.73 -60.40
CA ALA A 272 -14.54 4.54 -61.06
C ALA A 272 -16.05 4.65 -61.31
N THR A 273 -16.80 5.29 -60.42
CA THR A 273 -18.23 5.60 -60.63
C THR A 273 -18.44 6.72 -61.64
N ILE A 274 -17.55 7.72 -61.74
CA ILE A 274 -17.61 8.76 -62.79
C ILE A 274 -17.29 8.17 -64.18
N LYS A 275 -16.32 7.25 -64.29
CA LYS A 275 -16.03 6.53 -65.55
C LYS A 275 -17.16 5.57 -65.96
N ASN A 276 -17.87 4.96 -65.01
CA ASN A 276 -19.05 4.13 -65.29
C ASN A 276 -20.37 4.94 -65.44
N GLY A 277 -20.43 6.16 -64.91
CA GLY A 277 -21.56 7.08 -64.99
C GLY A 277 -21.81 7.66 -66.39
N SER A 278 -20.79 7.66 -67.26
CA SER A 278 -20.97 8.02 -68.68
C SER A 278 -21.65 6.92 -69.51
N ARG A 279 -21.93 5.74 -68.93
CA ARG A 279 -22.64 4.62 -69.59
C ARG A 279 -23.97 4.22 -68.98
N ARG A 280 -24.43 4.85 -67.90
CA ARG A 280 -25.75 4.60 -67.30
C ARG A 280 -26.51 5.87 -66.94
N GLY A 281 -26.56 6.80 -67.88
CA GLY A 281 -27.67 7.75 -67.98
C GLY A 281 -28.92 7.07 -68.51
N ARG A 282 -29.58 6.24 -67.69
CA ARG A 282 -30.99 5.81 -67.76
C ARG A 282 -31.18 4.63 -66.80
N GLU A 283 -31.49 4.93 -65.54
CA GLU A 283 -32.71 4.45 -64.88
C GLU A 283 -32.70 4.80 -63.39
N ARG A 284 -33.85 5.35 -62.96
CA ARG A 284 -34.43 5.33 -61.61
C ARG A 284 -33.80 6.17 -60.50
N LEU A 285 -34.34 7.38 -60.42
CA LEU A 285 -34.99 7.95 -59.23
C LEU A 285 -35.59 6.90 -58.26
N VAL A 286 -35.39 7.11 -56.95
CA VAL A 286 -36.41 7.19 -55.87
C VAL A 286 -35.85 6.67 -54.51
N VAL A 287 -35.75 7.60 -53.53
CA VAL A 287 -35.86 7.44 -52.06
C VAL A 287 -34.68 6.81 -51.29
N SER A 288 -34.33 7.19 -50.06
CA SER A 288 -34.36 8.41 -49.24
C SER A 288 -33.82 7.98 -47.85
N LEU A 289 -32.95 8.81 -47.26
CA LEU A 289 -32.86 9.14 -45.82
C LEU A 289 -32.36 8.15 -44.73
N LYS A 290 -31.65 8.79 -43.79
CA LYS A 290 -31.21 8.45 -42.40
C LYS A 290 -29.92 7.62 -42.31
N GLY A 291 -28.83 8.11 -41.71
CA GLY A 291 -28.66 8.83 -40.43
C GLY A 291 -28.14 7.81 -39.40
N GLY A 292 -27.15 8.02 -38.53
CA GLY A 292 -26.33 9.16 -38.11
C GLY A 292 -25.13 8.61 -37.31
N ARG A 293 -24.33 9.54 -36.80
CA ARG A 293 -22.95 9.43 -36.28
C ARG A 293 -22.92 9.45 -34.73
N GLU A 294 -21.75 9.11 -34.17
CA GLU A 294 -21.18 9.55 -32.87
C GLU A 294 -21.82 8.94 -31.60
N ASP A 295 -21.13 8.65 -30.48
CA ASP A 295 -19.72 8.74 -30.10
C ASP A 295 -19.47 7.91 -28.80
N ASN A 296 -18.20 7.62 -28.55
CA ASN A 296 -17.63 7.18 -27.27
C ASN A 296 -17.66 8.32 -26.23
N ASP A 297 -17.70 7.99 -24.94
CA ASP A 297 -17.05 8.84 -23.93
C ASP A 297 -16.49 8.08 -22.73
N ASN A 298 -15.20 8.37 -22.49
CA ASN A 298 -14.46 8.18 -21.25
C ASN A 298 -14.80 9.34 -20.31
N ALA A 299 -14.96 9.07 -19.01
CA ALA A 299 -14.96 10.13 -18.00
C ALA A 299 -14.03 9.78 -16.83
N PHE A 300 -12.83 10.37 -16.88
CA PHE A 300 -12.03 10.71 -15.69
C PHE A 300 -12.72 11.91 -15.05
N GLY A 301 -13.22 11.77 -13.82
CA GLY A 301 -14.00 12.81 -13.16
C GLY A 301 -13.85 12.77 -11.64
N GLU A 302 -13.22 13.83 -11.15
CA GLU A 302 -13.43 14.51 -9.87
C GLU A 302 -12.94 13.87 -8.55
N CYS A 303 -11.91 14.54 -8.03
CA CYS A 303 -11.43 14.52 -6.66
C CYS A 303 -12.44 15.23 -5.74
N GLY A 304 -13.09 14.47 -4.86
CA GLY A 304 -14.01 14.96 -3.83
C GLY A 304 -13.52 14.59 -2.42
N LYS A 305 -13.55 15.58 -1.53
CA LYS A 305 -13.10 15.57 -0.12
C LYS A 305 -13.94 14.65 0.77
N GLY A 306 -13.32 14.12 1.84
CA GLY A 306 -13.98 13.88 3.13
C GLY A 306 -14.33 12.42 3.48
N GLU A 307 -13.83 12.00 4.66
CA GLU A 307 -14.40 10.96 5.55
C GLU A 307 -14.44 9.49 5.07
N TRP A 308 -13.33 8.75 5.24
CA TRP A 308 -13.24 7.33 4.83
C TRP A 308 -12.90 6.32 5.95
N TRP A 309 -12.87 6.72 7.23
CA TRP A 309 -12.35 5.85 8.29
C TRP A 309 -13.39 5.06 9.11
N LEU A 310 -14.70 5.25 8.87
CA LEU A 310 -15.73 4.61 9.71
C LEU A 310 -16.28 3.27 9.17
N THR A 311 -16.15 2.98 7.87
CA THR A 311 -16.90 1.85 7.28
C THR A 311 -16.20 0.48 7.38
N ALA A 312 -14.90 0.44 7.69
CA ALA A 312 -14.14 -0.82 7.69
C ALA A 312 -14.13 -1.55 9.05
N VAL A 313 -14.40 -0.88 10.17
CA VAL A 313 -14.38 -1.50 11.51
C VAL A 313 -15.72 -2.17 11.85
N GLU A 314 -16.84 -1.70 11.29
CA GLU A 314 -18.17 -2.29 11.55
C GLU A 314 -18.48 -3.56 10.73
N MET A 315 -17.69 -3.87 9.69
CA MET A 315 -17.87 -5.10 8.89
C MET A 315 -17.06 -6.29 9.41
N GLY A 316 -16.20 -6.10 10.41
CA GLY A 316 -15.36 -7.16 11.00
C GLY A 316 -15.97 -7.96 12.16
N ILE A 317 -17.19 -7.62 12.62
CA ILE A 317 -17.85 -8.26 13.78
C ILE A 317 -19.10 -9.08 13.40
N LYS A 318 -19.42 -9.21 12.09
CA LYS A 318 -20.56 -10.01 11.61
C LYS A 318 -20.15 -11.14 10.66
N GLU A 319 -19.28 -12.05 11.13
CA GLU A 319 -19.28 -13.44 10.65
C GLU A 319 -19.10 -14.40 11.83
N GLY A 320 -20.12 -14.43 12.69
CA GLY A 320 -20.36 -15.58 13.56
C GLY A 320 -20.86 -16.76 12.74
N ARG A 321 -19.96 -17.63 12.27
CA ARG A 321 -20.36 -18.97 11.82
C ARG A 321 -20.58 -19.86 13.04
N GLY A 322 -21.84 -20.13 13.31
CA GLY A 322 -22.30 -21.02 14.38
C GLY A 322 -21.82 -22.45 14.17
N PHE A 323 -21.40 -23.08 15.27
CA PHE A 323 -21.29 -24.53 15.39
C PHE A 323 -22.69 -25.12 15.62
N PRO A 324 -23.03 -26.28 15.03
CA PRO A 324 -24.30 -26.94 15.31
C PRO A 324 -24.28 -27.63 16.68
N PRO A 325 -25.42 -27.76 17.37
CA PRO A 325 -25.49 -28.47 18.64
C PRO A 325 -25.59 -29.98 18.39
N THR A 326 -24.71 -30.76 19.01
CA THR A 326 -24.95 -32.20 19.21
C THR A 326 -25.48 -32.40 20.62
N SER A 327 -26.78 -32.64 20.71
CA SER A 327 -27.45 -33.20 21.88
C SER A 327 -27.34 -34.72 21.86
N THR A 328 -26.78 -35.31 22.90
CA THR A 328 -27.26 -36.59 23.45
C THR A 328 -27.01 -36.60 24.95
N GLU A 329 -28.09 -36.90 25.66
CA GLU A 329 -28.28 -36.93 27.10
C GLU A 329 -27.50 -38.06 27.80
N GLY A 330 -27.29 -37.90 29.11
CA GLY A 330 -26.76 -38.96 29.97
C GLY A 330 -26.42 -38.47 31.38
N SER A 331 -27.46 -38.23 32.18
CA SER A 331 -27.52 -38.06 33.65
C SER A 331 -26.39 -38.73 34.47
N THR A 332 -25.83 -38.15 35.54
CA THR A 332 -26.46 -38.13 36.88
C THR A 332 -25.60 -37.38 37.92
N THR A 333 -26.28 -36.67 38.84
CA THR A 333 -25.94 -36.35 40.24
C THR A 333 -24.77 -35.43 40.62
N SER A 334 -25.13 -34.20 41.01
CA SER A 334 -24.56 -33.36 42.09
C SER A 334 -24.60 -34.07 43.48
N PRO A 335 -24.04 -33.54 44.60
CA PRO A 335 -23.76 -32.12 44.87
C PRO A 335 -22.53 -31.72 45.73
N GLN A 336 -22.23 -30.41 45.63
CA GLN A 336 -21.77 -29.45 46.66
C GLN A 336 -20.64 -29.83 47.63
N LEU A 337 -19.66 -28.92 47.77
CA LEU A 337 -19.39 -28.26 49.06
C LEU A 337 -18.50 -27.01 48.89
N PHE A 338 -18.96 -25.94 49.53
CA PHE A 338 -18.24 -24.74 49.92
C PHE A 338 -16.91 -25.04 50.63
N LEU A 339 -15.91 -24.18 50.49
CA LEU A 339 -15.37 -23.39 51.62
C LEU A 339 -14.26 -22.42 51.18
N SER A 340 -14.46 -21.19 51.62
CA SER A 340 -13.50 -20.11 51.82
C SER A 340 -12.35 -20.50 52.75
N HIS A 341 -11.13 -20.10 52.40
CA HIS A 341 -10.26 -19.31 53.28
C HIS A 341 -9.15 -18.63 52.49
#